data_AF-A0A2K1XJG6-F1
#
_entry.id   AF-A0A2K1XJG6-F1
#
_cell.length_a   1.000
_cell.length_b   1.000
_cell.length_c   1.000
_cell.angle_alpha   90.00
_cell.angle_beta   90.00
_cell.angle_gamma   90.00
#
_symmetry.space_group_name_H-M   'P 1'
#
loop_
_entity.id
_entity.type
_entity.pdbx_description
1 polymer ?
#
loop_
_entity_poly.entity_id
_entity_poly.type
_entity_poly.pdbx_seq_one_letter_code
_entity_poly.pdbx_strand_id
1 'polypeptide(L)'
;MTHSSFSEENNKALSILGSNVIDTSVSMYYLGKDAEISSKDLNRRIADNSKVDTSCAVDGMRLGLHKVVRVSPKTNSTTPLVVCSAFRALFGAIAIDTKKADDAGIVFWKVHGREVGKPMVM
;
A
#
# COMPACT_ATOMS: atom_id res chain seq x y z
N MET A 1 -11.23 -2.54 6.53
CA MET A 1 -11.63 -3.14 5.24
C MET A 1 -13.06 -2.73 4.86
N THR A 2 -13.33 -1.43 4.75
CA THR A 2 -14.68 -0.90 4.51
C THR A 2 -14.58 0.20 3.47
N HIS A 3 -15.20 0.00 2.30
CA HIS A 3 -15.26 1.03 1.28
C HIS A 3 -16.33 2.08 1.62
N SER A 4 -16.18 3.31 1.13
CA SER A 4 -17.13 4.39 1.42
C SER A 4 -18.53 4.19 0.85
N SER A 5 -18.71 3.25 -0.08
CA SER A 5 -20.05 2.85 -0.51
C SER A 5 -20.76 1.97 0.50
N PHE A 6 -20.04 1.31 1.41
CA PHE A 6 -20.62 0.42 2.41
C PHE A 6 -21.04 1.14 3.70
N SER A 7 -20.26 2.13 4.15
CA SER A 7 -20.48 2.85 5.42
C SER A 7 -19.86 4.25 5.40
N GLU A 8 -20.41 5.16 6.22
CA GLU A 8 -19.79 6.45 6.54
C GLU A 8 -18.46 6.27 7.28
N GLU A 9 -18.41 5.33 8.22
CA GLU A 9 -17.16 4.87 8.83
C GLU A 9 -16.44 3.91 7.86
N ASN A 10 -15.48 4.46 7.12
CA ASN A 10 -14.80 3.76 6.05
C ASN A 10 -13.28 3.97 6.06
N ASN A 11 -12.62 3.33 5.09
CA ASN A 11 -11.18 3.26 5.00
C ASN A 11 -10.50 4.51 4.40
N LYS A 12 -11.24 5.58 4.05
CA LYS A 12 -10.66 6.75 3.35
C LYS A 12 -9.48 7.37 4.10
N ALA A 13 -9.65 7.70 5.38
CA ALA A 13 -8.60 8.35 6.16
C ALA A 13 -7.36 7.45 6.32
N LEU A 14 -7.58 6.16 6.60
CA LEU A 14 -6.50 5.16 6.69
C LEU A 14 -5.79 4.96 5.34
N SER A 15 -6.52 5.04 4.23
CA SER A 15 -5.98 4.94 2.88
C SER A 15 -5.03 6.09 2.56
N ILE A 16 -5.39 7.32 2.96
CA ILE A 16 -4.52 8.50 2.82
C ILE A 16 -3.24 8.32 3.65
N LEU A 17 -3.37 7.99 4.94
CA LEU A 17 -2.22 7.77 5.81
C LEU A 17 -1.31 6.65 5.27
N GLY A 18 -1.91 5.52 4.85
CA GLY A 18 -1.16 4.40 4.31
C GLY A 18 -0.41 4.73 3.04
N SER A 19 -0.94 5.62 2.18
CA SER A 19 -0.19 6.13 1.02
C SER A 19 1.09 6.83 1.45
N ASN A 20 0.99 7.73 2.43
CA ASN A 20 2.15 8.49 2.94
C ASN A 20 3.17 7.56 3.62
N VAL A 21 2.71 6.54 4.33
CA VAL A 21 3.57 5.51 4.94
C VAL A 21 4.33 4.73 3.86
N ILE A 22 3.64 4.30 2.80
CA ILE A 22 4.27 3.60 1.67
C ILE A 22 5.31 4.50 0.98
N ASP A 23 4.95 5.74 0.64
CA ASP A 23 5.86 6.67 -0.03
C ASP A 23 7.10 6.98 0.83
N THR A 24 6.92 7.10 2.15
CA THR A 24 8.02 7.27 3.12
C THR A 24 8.90 6.02 3.15
N SER A 25 8.31 4.84 3.20
CA SER A 25 9.02 3.55 3.22
C SER A 25 9.84 3.33 1.94
N VAL A 26 9.29 3.73 0.80
CA VAL A 26 9.96 3.74 -0.50
C VAL A 26 11.16 4.69 -0.47
N SER A 27 10.94 5.90 0.03
CA SER A 27 11.99 6.91 0.14
C SER A 27 13.16 6.44 1.01
N MET A 28 12.85 5.94 2.22
CA MET A 28 13.84 5.44 3.17
C MET A 28 14.64 4.27 2.60
N TYR A 29 13.99 3.35 1.88
CA TYR A 29 14.69 2.21 1.26
C TYR A 29 15.68 2.65 0.19
N TYR A 30 15.30 3.57 -0.72
CA TYR A 30 16.20 4.00 -1.79
C TYR A 30 17.31 4.90 -1.26
N LEU A 31 17.01 5.84 -0.35
CA LEU A 31 18.04 6.69 0.29
C LEU A 31 19.00 5.87 1.17
N GLY A 32 18.50 4.82 1.83
CA GLY A 32 19.35 3.91 2.61
C GLY A 32 20.29 3.06 1.75
N LYS A 33 19.99 2.89 0.45
CA LYS A 33 20.84 2.16 -0.51
C LYS A 33 21.76 3.07 -1.31
N ASP A 34 21.29 4.27 -1.64
CA ASP A 34 22.01 5.28 -2.41
C ASP A 34 21.66 6.66 -1.85
N ALA A 35 22.56 7.20 -1.03
CA ALA A 35 22.40 8.51 -0.42
C ALA A 35 22.49 9.67 -1.44
N GLU A 36 23.08 9.41 -2.62
CA GLU A 36 23.29 10.40 -3.69
C GLU A 36 22.23 10.28 -4.80
N ILE A 37 21.19 9.48 -4.61
CA ILE A 37 20.10 9.31 -5.58
C ILE A 37 19.52 10.68 -5.95
N SER A 38 19.38 10.92 -7.27
CA SER A 38 18.81 12.19 -7.74
C SER A 38 17.35 12.34 -7.29
N SER A 39 16.92 13.58 -7.01
CA SER A 39 15.52 13.86 -6.66
C SER A 39 14.55 13.38 -7.75
N LYS A 40 14.95 13.46 -9.02
CA LYS A 40 14.18 12.95 -10.16
C LYS A 40 13.99 11.43 -10.08
N ASP A 41 15.06 10.69 -9.81
CA ASP A 41 14.99 9.23 -9.75
C ASP A 41 14.25 8.75 -8.50
N LEU A 42 14.48 9.38 -7.34
CA LEU A 42 13.75 9.10 -6.11
C LEU A 42 12.23 9.32 -6.29
N ASN A 43 11.84 10.48 -6.83
CA ASN A 43 10.43 10.79 -7.09
C ASN A 43 9.81 9.82 -8.10
N ARG A 44 10.58 9.34 -9.09
CA ARG A 44 10.12 8.29 -10.01
C ARG A 44 9.83 6.99 -9.27
N ARG A 45 10.73 6.56 -8.37
CA ARG A 45 10.52 5.34 -7.55
C ARG A 45 9.29 5.45 -6.66
N ILE A 46 9.09 6.58 -6.01
CA ILE A 46 7.88 6.85 -5.19
C ILE A 46 6.63 6.79 -6.05
N ALA A 47 6.61 7.50 -7.18
CA ALA A 47 5.47 7.54 -8.09
C ALA A 47 5.12 6.15 -8.65
N ASP A 48 6.10 5.32 -8.99
CA ASP A 48 5.89 3.96 -9.49
C ASP A 48 5.15 3.07 -8.47
N ASN A 49 5.45 3.22 -7.18
CA ASN A 49 4.78 2.49 -6.09
C ASN A 49 3.33 2.94 -5.88
N SER A 50 3.05 4.21 -6.16
CA SER A 50 1.73 4.82 -6.00
C SER A 50 0.77 4.61 -7.18
N LYS A 51 1.21 3.92 -8.24
CA LYS A 51 0.36 3.59 -9.40
C LYS A 51 -0.76 2.61 -9.02
N VAL A 52 -2.00 3.01 -9.29
CA VAL A 52 -3.19 2.23 -8.94
C VAL A 52 -3.17 0.87 -9.64
N ASP A 53 -3.15 0.86 -10.97
CA ASP A 53 -3.41 -0.35 -11.75
C ASP A 53 -2.22 -1.32 -11.80
N THR A 54 -1.00 -0.81 -11.62
CA THR A 54 0.24 -1.60 -11.80
C THR A 54 0.99 -1.89 -10.51
N SER A 55 0.57 -1.33 -9.36
CA SER A 55 1.23 -1.53 -8.06
C SER A 55 0.22 -1.95 -6.99
N CYS A 56 -0.41 -1.00 -6.29
CA CYS A 56 -1.23 -1.29 -5.11
C CYS A 56 -2.46 -2.17 -5.42
N ALA A 57 -3.09 -2.05 -6.59
CA ALA A 57 -4.19 -2.96 -6.94
C ALA A 57 -3.68 -4.39 -7.19
N VAL A 58 -2.52 -4.55 -7.84
CA VAL A 58 -1.92 -5.87 -8.10
C VAL A 58 -1.59 -6.56 -6.79
N ASP A 59 -0.90 -5.88 -5.87
CA ASP A 59 -0.54 -6.45 -4.58
C ASP A 59 -1.77 -6.69 -3.70
N GLY A 60 -2.75 -5.78 -3.72
CA GLY A 60 -4.02 -5.98 -3.03
C GLY A 60 -4.81 -7.17 -3.58
N MET A 61 -4.76 -7.42 -4.90
CA MET A 61 -5.36 -8.61 -5.51
C MET A 61 -4.64 -9.89 -5.07
N ARG A 62 -3.29 -9.90 -5.06
CA ARG A 62 -2.46 -11.02 -4.58
C ARG A 62 -2.73 -11.36 -3.12
N LEU A 63 -2.98 -10.36 -2.27
CA LEU A 63 -3.39 -10.53 -0.88
C LEU A 63 -4.86 -10.96 -0.71
N GLY A 64 -5.63 -11.05 -1.79
CA GLY A 64 -7.05 -11.42 -1.72
C GLY A 64 -7.95 -10.33 -1.15
N LEU A 65 -7.53 -9.05 -1.17
CA LEU A 65 -8.29 -7.96 -0.54
C LEU A 65 -9.68 -7.76 -1.15
N HIS A 66 -9.85 -8.07 -2.43
CA HIS A 66 -11.15 -8.06 -3.13
C HIS A 66 -12.20 -9.00 -2.49
N LYS A 67 -11.76 -10.00 -1.70
CA LYS A 67 -12.64 -10.96 -1.02
C LYS A 67 -13.08 -10.48 0.37
N VAL A 68 -12.35 -9.54 0.97
CA VAL A 68 -12.58 -9.09 2.36
C VAL A 68 -13.02 -7.63 2.46
N VAL A 69 -12.79 -6.83 1.42
CA VAL A 69 -13.27 -5.44 1.39
C VAL A 69 -14.80 -5.42 1.34
N ARG A 70 -15.41 -4.78 2.33
CA ARG A 70 -16.86 -4.58 2.37
C ARG A 70 -17.23 -3.42 1.45
N VAL A 71 -18.14 -3.69 0.52
CA VAL A 71 -18.64 -2.75 -0.49
C VAL A 71 -20.15 -2.84 -0.59
N SER A 72 -20.82 -1.77 -1.03
CA SER A 72 -22.27 -1.85 -1.32
C SER A 72 -22.57 -2.88 -2.42
N PRO A 73 -23.79 -3.43 -2.51
CA PRO A 73 -24.17 -4.36 -3.58
C PRO A 73 -23.97 -3.82 -5.01
N LYS A 74 -23.92 -2.49 -5.19
CA LYS A 74 -23.74 -1.84 -6.50
C LYS A 74 -22.26 -1.52 -6.82
N THR A 75 -21.35 -1.81 -5.91
CA THR A 75 -19.92 -1.50 -6.07
C THR A 75 -19.14 -2.80 -6.30
N ASN A 76 -18.31 -2.83 -7.35
CA ASN A 76 -17.47 -3.99 -7.63
C ASN A 76 -16.21 -3.97 -6.74
N SER A 77 -16.02 -5.02 -5.93
CA SER A 77 -14.86 -5.16 -5.04
C SER A 77 -13.54 -5.46 -5.77
N THR A 78 -13.58 -5.86 -7.04
CA THR A 78 -12.38 -6.11 -7.87
C THR A 78 -11.91 -4.88 -8.64
N THR A 79 -12.64 -3.76 -8.59
CA THR A 79 -12.22 -2.51 -9.23
C THR A 79 -10.86 -2.07 -8.67
N PRO A 80 -9.85 -1.75 -9.51
CA PRO A 80 -8.50 -1.42 -9.06
C PRO A 80 -8.44 -0.32 -7.98
N LEU A 81 -9.25 0.73 -8.11
CA LEU A 81 -9.34 1.80 -7.12
C LEU A 81 -9.85 1.32 -5.75
N VAL A 82 -10.82 0.39 -5.73
CA VAL A 82 -11.36 -0.18 -4.49
C VAL A 82 -10.29 -1.02 -3.79
N VAL A 83 -9.62 -1.89 -4.56
CA VAL A 83 -8.57 -2.78 -4.04
C VAL A 83 -7.35 -1.98 -3.58
N CYS A 84 -6.88 -1.02 -4.38
CA CYS A 84 -5.76 -0.16 -4.02
C CYS A 84 -6.06 0.68 -2.77
N SER A 85 -7.29 1.20 -2.64
CA SER A 85 -7.69 1.93 -1.43
C SER A 85 -7.69 1.02 -0.20
N ALA A 86 -8.17 -0.22 -0.33
CA ALA A 86 -8.10 -1.21 0.74
C ALA A 86 -6.65 -1.59 1.10
N PHE A 87 -5.79 -1.73 0.09
CA PHE A 87 -4.36 -2.01 0.27
C PHE A 87 -3.65 -0.90 1.04
N ARG A 88 -3.79 0.36 0.62
CA ARG A 88 -3.22 1.50 1.35
C ARG A 88 -3.77 1.57 2.78
N ALA A 89 -5.08 1.42 2.94
CA ALA A 89 -5.71 1.46 4.24
C ALA A 89 -5.20 0.38 5.21
N LEU A 90 -4.76 -0.78 4.71
CA LEU A 90 -4.12 -1.80 5.53
C LEU A 90 -2.85 -1.27 6.20
N PHE A 91 -1.97 -0.62 5.44
CA PHE A 91 -0.73 -0.07 6.00
C PHE A 91 -0.97 1.15 6.89
N GLY A 92 -1.97 1.97 6.57
CA GLY A 92 -2.43 3.02 7.49
C GLY A 92 -2.94 2.45 8.80
N ALA A 93 -3.70 1.35 8.76
CA ALA A 93 -4.19 0.67 9.96
C ALA A 93 -3.03 0.07 10.79
N ILE A 94 -2.08 -0.60 10.15
CA ILE A 94 -0.90 -1.15 10.84
C ILE A 94 -0.12 -0.04 11.53
N ALA A 95 0.13 1.09 10.84
CA ALA A 95 0.90 2.20 11.42
C ALA A 95 0.23 2.80 12.66
N ILE A 96 -1.11 2.89 12.66
CA ILE A 96 -1.89 3.38 13.81
C ILE A 96 -1.87 2.37 14.96
N ASP A 97 -2.06 1.08 14.65
CA ASP A 97 -2.13 0.01 15.64
C ASP A 97 -0.78 -0.19 16.35
N THR A 98 0.32 -0.18 15.59
CA THR A 98 1.69 -0.29 16.14
C THR A 98 2.20 1.03 16.72
N LYS A 99 1.55 2.16 16.40
CA LYS A 99 2.01 3.54 16.65
C LYS A 99 3.39 3.84 16.03
N LYS A 100 3.77 3.11 14.99
CA LYS A 100 5.07 3.21 14.32
C LYS A 100 4.90 3.02 12.80
N ALA A 101 5.13 4.09 12.04
CA ALA A 101 5.06 4.05 10.57
C ALA A 101 6.06 3.05 9.97
N ASP A 102 7.25 2.92 10.56
CA ASP A 102 8.31 2.02 10.10
C ASP A 102 7.89 0.55 10.13
N ASP A 103 7.13 0.13 11.16
CA ASP A 103 6.63 -1.25 11.26
C ASP A 103 5.69 -1.57 10.09
N ALA A 104 4.82 -0.62 9.71
CA ALA A 104 3.96 -0.76 8.54
C ALA A 104 4.78 -0.80 7.24
N GLY A 105 5.85 -0.01 7.14
CA GLY A 105 6.80 -0.03 6.02
C GLY A 105 7.52 -1.37 5.85
N ILE A 106 7.95 -1.99 6.95
CA ILE A 106 8.55 -3.34 6.95
C ILE A 106 7.56 -4.38 6.43
N VAL A 107 6.29 -4.30 6.85
CA VAL A 107 5.25 -5.20 6.33
C VAL A 107 4.99 -4.94 4.84
N PHE A 108 4.98 -3.66 4.41
CA PHE A 108 4.81 -3.29 3.01
C PHE A 108 5.86 -3.96 2.13
N TRP A 109 7.15 -3.87 2.50
CA TRP A 109 8.22 -4.47 1.72
C TRP A 109 8.12 -5.99 1.61
N LYS A 110 7.64 -6.68 2.66
CA LYS A 110 7.37 -8.13 2.63
C LYS A 110 6.23 -8.52 1.69
N VAL A 111 5.34 -7.59 1.37
CA VAL A 111 4.21 -7.81 0.46
C VAL A 111 4.60 -7.39 -0.97
N HIS A 112 5.12 -6.19 -1.14
CA HIS A 112 5.46 -5.58 -2.43
C HIS A 112 6.63 -6.31 -3.13
N GLY A 113 7.58 -6.85 -2.35
CA GLY A 113 8.74 -7.59 -2.85
C GLY A 113 8.53 -9.10 -3.02
N ARG A 114 7.33 -9.65 -2.77
CA ARG A 114 7.06 -11.08 -3.00
C ARG A 114 7.00 -11.40 -4.50
N GLU A 115 8.16 -11.70 -5.08
CA GLU A 115 8.26 -12.95 -5.85
C GLU A 115 8.02 -14.08 -4.84
N VAL A 116 6.90 -14.80 -4.96
CA VAL A 116 6.67 -16.00 -4.16
C VAL A 116 7.79 -16.99 -4.50
N GLY A 117 8.79 -17.14 -3.61
CA GLY A 117 9.79 -18.21 -3.68
C GLY A 117 11.27 -17.83 -3.84
N LYS A 118 11.69 -16.56 -3.72
CA LYS A 118 13.13 -16.24 -3.60
C LYS A 118 13.48 -15.57 -2.28
N PRO A 119 14.62 -15.92 -1.66
CA PRO A 119 15.07 -15.29 -0.43
C PRO A 119 15.36 -13.81 -0.72
N MET A 120 14.88 -12.93 0.16
CA MET A 120 15.39 -11.56 0.21
C MET A 120 16.87 -11.65 0.55
N VAL A 121 17.73 -11.27 -0.38
CA VAL A 121 19.14 -11.01 -0.06
C VAL A 121 19.15 -9.74 0.78
N MET A 122 19.43 -9.92 2.07
CA MET A 122 19.76 -8.84 3.00
C MET A 122 21.03 -8.14 2.55
#